data_AF-A0A0K3CMV0-F1
#
_entry.id   AF-A0A0K3CMV0-F1
#
_cell.length_a   1.000
_cell.length_b   1.000
_cell.length_c   1.000
_cell.angle_alpha   90.00
_cell.angle_beta   90.00
_cell.angle_gamma   90.00
#
_symmetry.space_group_name_H-M   'P 1'
#
loop_
_entity.id
_entity.type
_entity.pdbx_description
1 polymer ?
#
loop_
_entity_poly.entity_id
_entity_poly.type
_entity_poly.pdbx_seq_one_letter_code
_entity_poly.pdbx_strand_id
1 'polypeptide(L)'
;MLLGRLAVPAPTTACVARHTLPPLRSLSTAQGPATQVLVTPPDPAIESILIRGQHLAPSVTEKVQTFPFDIRPALAKNYSRKAAIAVIRPRSVARRAAEWLLSKVLSPHWFTPYVKNLAFKAVLLPVWFLDLSAKGRVVAGSDSFEVSHLLSNKAVPGCDLPPLSNVDITAFSNIPSVPYDPAKHTTAFGDDVEVLPFTRHPLTIPQKLKKLRAIMNGNVEFAPSRLDLQTWATYPVYIPVYLGEWEVARGYGGRNLERVTTAMYAAHGMVSRPLVYGRKLGKGSPSWFKWSLFRGYQQIAPEGPVRPENIVFHFSRSDLSRYTAEVMLRDAVDQLGQELEEKGGGWKVWTDEMPGRVDDFAVKHDRVMSYSLWSQINQAHIHALHGYTEERLKLDYARSVNLSSTTILDYGSGAEGREAQLSEVLERLNASIAQWRRLANLMPAWLKPTIEKEAPILKMQEATTSAKVRGRPVKVPKRS
;
A
#
# COMPACT_ATOMS: atom_id res chain seq x y z
N MET A 1 -37.77 -6.85 -12.84
CA MET A 1 -36.70 -7.79 -12.43
C MET A 1 -35.73 -7.07 -11.51
N LEU A 2 -35.87 -7.25 -10.20
CA LEU A 2 -35.04 -6.64 -9.16
C LEU A 2 -33.88 -7.59 -8.85
N LEU A 3 -32.68 -7.27 -9.33
CA LEU A 3 -31.45 -7.91 -8.86
C LEU A 3 -30.97 -7.17 -7.61
N GLY A 4 -31.24 -7.74 -6.44
CA GLY A 4 -30.68 -7.30 -5.17
C GLY A 4 -29.16 -7.47 -5.19
N ARG A 5 -28.42 -6.35 -5.14
CA ARG A 5 -26.97 -6.35 -4.97
C ARG A 5 -26.63 -6.53 -3.50
N LEU A 6 -26.11 -7.71 -3.14
CA LEU A 6 -25.41 -7.91 -1.87
C LEU A 6 -24.04 -7.24 -1.98
N ALA A 7 -23.91 -6.04 -1.41
CA ALA A 7 -22.60 -5.46 -1.12
C ALA A 7 -21.99 -6.26 0.03
N VAL A 8 -20.96 -7.04 -0.25
CA VAL A 8 -20.14 -7.70 0.78
C VAL A 8 -19.33 -6.60 1.49
N PRO A 9 -19.41 -6.49 2.83
CA PRO A 9 -18.58 -5.53 3.55
C PRO A 9 -17.11 -5.88 3.36
N ALA A 10 -16.28 -4.87 3.03
CA ALA A 10 -14.83 -5.02 3.10
C ALA A 10 -14.43 -5.33 4.56
N PRO A 11 -13.50 -6.26 4.81
CA PRO A 11 -13.00 -6.51 6.15
C PRO A 11 -12.19 -5.30 6.63
N THR A 12 -12.83 -4.39 7.36
CA THR A 12 -12.16 -3.34 8.13
C THR A 12 -11.70 -3.92 9.47
N THR A 13 -10.49 -4.48 9.49
CA THR A 13 -9.76 -4.71 10.75
C THR A 13 -8.86 -3.50 11.00
N ALA A 14 -9.44 -2.46 11.62
CA ALA A 14 -8.65 -1.44 12.31
C ALA A 14 -8.55 -1.86 13.79
N CYS A 15 -7.45 -2.54 14.15
CA CYS A 15 -7.14 -2.80 15.55
C CYS A 15 -6.57 -1.51 16.15
N VAL A 16 -7.42 -0.68 16.76
CA VAL A 16 -6.97 0.48 17.54
C VAL A 16 -6.48 -0.03 18.89
N ALA A 17 -5.17 -0.06 19.08
CA ALA A 17 -4.58 -0.16 20.42
C ALA A 17 -4.93 1.12 21.19
N ARG A 18 -5.98 1.08 22.03
CA ARG A 18 -6.20 2.10 23.06
C ARG A 18 -5.19 1.85 24.18
N HIS A 19 -4.13 2.67 24.23
CA HIS A 19 -3.35 2.82 25.45
C HIS A 19 -4.16 3.64 26.47
N THR A 20 -5.00 2.96 27.24
CA THR A 20 -5.41 3.47 28.54
C THR A 20 -4.28 3.17 29.52
N LEU A 21 -3.48 4.19 29.85
CA LEU A 21 -2.57 4.11 31.00
C LEU A 21 -3.44 3.93 32.25
N PRO A 22 -3.33 2.83 33.01
CA PRO A 22 -4.04 2.71 34.26
C PRO A 22 -3.49 3.73 35.27
N PRO A 23 -4.33 4.24 36.19
CA PRO A 23 -3.85 5.09 37.27
C PRO A 23 -2.82 4.33 38.11
N LEU A 24 -1.74 5.03 38.45
CA LEU A 24 -0.64 4.54 39.30
C LEU A 24 -1.20 3.99 40.62
N ARG A 25 -1.36 2.66 40.69
CA ARG A 25 -1.58 1.92 41.94
C ARG A 25 -0.25 1.38 42.44
N SER A 26 -0.11 1.42 43.76
CA SER A 26 1.06 1.13 44.57
C SER A 26 1.79 -0.17 44.18
N LEU A 27 3.10 -0.07 44.03
CA LEU A 27 4.06 -1.17 43.91
C LEU A 27 4.07 -2.03 45.18
N SER A 28 3.34 -3.14 45.18
CA SER A 28 3.53 -4.24 46.15
C SER A 28 2.99 -5.54 45.54
N THR A 29 3.80 -6.60 45.60
CA THR A 29 3.75 -7.88 44.85
C THR A 29 4.20 -7.79 43.38
N ALA A 30 5.42 -8.25 43.13
CA ALA A 30 5.98 -8.44 41.81
C ALA A 30 5.27 -9.62 41.11
N GLN A 31 4.08 -9.37 40.55
CA GLN A 31 3.53 -10.26 39.52
C GLN A 31 4.40 -10.08 38.28
N GLY A 32 5.05 -11.16 37.84
CA GLY A 32 5.78 -11.18 36.58
C GLY A 32 4.88 -10.72 35.42
N PRO A 33 5.45 -10.15 34.34
CA PRO A 33 4.64 -9.71 33.21
C PRO A 33 3.84 -10.89 32.66
N ALA A 34 2.51 -10.85 32.81
CA ALA A 34 1.63 -11.83 32.21
C ALA A 34 1.92 -11.89 30.70
N THR A 35 2.22 -13.08 30.20
CA THR A 35 2.41 -13.32 28.78
C THR A 35 1.05 -13.54 28.16
N GLN A 36 0.69 -12.69 27.20
CA GLN A 36 -0.59 -12.77 26.50
C GLN A 36 -0.33 -13.38 25.13
N VAL A 37 -1.02 -14.48 24.82
CA VAL A 37 -0.96 -15.10 23.50
C VAL A 37 -2.38 -15.09 22.94
N LEU A 38 -2.59 -14.27 21.92
CA LEU A 38 -3.87 -14.17 21.21
C LEU A 38 -3.84 -15.08 19.99
N VAL A 39 -4.71 -16.09 19.98
CA VAL A 39 -4.94 -16.96 18.82
C VAL A 39 -5.91 -16.26 17.88
N THR A 40 -5.53 -16.09 16.62
CA THR A 40 -6.36 -15.41 15.62
C THR A 40 -6.87 -16.40 14.58
N PRO A 41 -8.14 -16.84 14.64
CA PRO A 41 -8.70 -17.71 13.61
C PRO A 41 -8.86 -16.94 12.28
N PRO A 42 -8.77 -17.64 11.13
CA PRO A 42 -9.00 -17.01 9.84
C PRO A 42 -10.46 -16.57 9.67
N ASP A 43 -10.65 -15.45 8.99
CA ASP A 43 -11.98 -15.01 8.54
C ASP A 43 -12.54 -16.03 7.52
N PRO A 44 -13.74 -16.60 7.73
CA PRO A 44 -14.35 -17.54 6.78
C PRO A 44 -14.52 -16.96 5.36
N ALA A 45 -14.59 -15.64 5.20
CA ALA A 45 -14.64 -15.00 3.90
C ALA A 45 -13.38 -15.29 3.05
N ILE A 46 -12.21 -15.43 3.69
CA ILE A 46 -10.93 -15.73 3.01
C ILE A 46 -11.02 -17.06 2.27
N GLU A 47 -11.56 -18.09 2.91
CA GLU A 47 -11.69 -19.42 2.30
C GLU A 47 -12.55 -19.37 1.04
N SER A 48 -13.70 -18.69 1.10
CA SER A 48 -14.60 -18.54 -0.05
C SER A 48 -13.94 -17.82 -1.23
N ILE A 49 -13.15 -16.78 -0.95
CA ILE A 49 -12.41 -16.01 -1.96
C ILE A 49 -11.31 -16.87 -2.60
N LEU A 50 -10.58 -17.65 -1.79
CA LEU A 50 -9.50 -18.51 -2.28
C LEU A 50 -10.01 -19.68 -3.12
N ILE A 51 -11.08 -20.35 -2.68
CA ILE A 51 -11.73 -21.42 -3.45
C ILE A 51 -12.15 -20.89 -4.82
N ARG A 52 -12.79 -19.71 -4.87
CA ARG A 52 -13.14 -19.06 -6.13
C ARG A 52 -11.91 -18.87 -7.02
N GLY A 53 -10.79 -18.43 -6.46
CA GLY A 53 -9.53 -18.22 -7.18
C GLY A 53 -8.85 -19.48 -7.73
N GLN A 54 -9.20 -20.67 -7.24
CA GLN A 54 -8.72 -21.93 -7.79
C GLN A 54 -9.42 -22.34 -9.08
N HIS A 55 -10.67 -21.89 -9.27
CA HIS A 55 -11.50 -22.24 -10.42
C HIS A 55 -11.50 -21.18 -11.52
N LEU A 56 -10.93 -19.99 -11.24
CA LEU A 56 -10.86 -18.92 -12.22
C LEU A 56 -9.66 -19.10 -13.16
N ALA A 57 -9.94 -19.03 -14.46
CA ALA A 57 -8.90 -18.89 -15.47
C ALA A 57 -8.45 -17.42 -15.55
N PRO A 58 -7.14 -17.13 -15.62
CA PRO A 58 -6.67 -15.78 -15.86
C PRO A 58 -7.16 -15.32 -17.24
N SER A 59 -7.90 -14.21 -17.27
CA SER A 59 -8.33 -13.63 -18.53
C SER A 59 -7.11 -13.15 -19.31
N VAL A 60 -7.00 -13.62 -20.55
CA VAL A 60 -5.93 -13.20 -21.47
C VAL A 60 -6.25 -11.81 -22.02
N THR A 61 -7.52 -11.58 -22.33
CA THR A 61 -8.08 -10.30 -22.76
C THR A 61 -8.58 -9.53 -21.53
N GLU A 62 -8.61 -8.19 -21.54
CA GLU A 62 -9.17 -7.38 -20.42
C GLU A 62 -8.36 -7.32 -19.11
N LYS A 63 -7.03 -7.35 -19.20
CA LYS A 63 -6.16 -7.13 -18.02
C LYS A 63 -6.08 -5.66 -17.60
N VAL A 64 -6.20 -4.73 -18.55
CA VAL A 64 -6.19 -3.29 -18.28
C VAL A 64 -7.57 -2.87 -17.85
N GLN A 65 -7.64 -2.16 -16.73
CA GLN A 65 -8.90 -1.75 -16.14
C GLN A 65 -8.96 -0.25 -15.91
N THR A 66 -10.14 0.25 -15.60
CA THR A 66 -10.36 1.64 -15.23
C THR A 66 -11.41 1.72 -14.13
N PHE A 67 -11.33 2.75 -13.30
CA PHE A 67 -12.46 3.15 -12.47
C PHE A 67 -13.36 4.12 -13.25
N PRO A 68 -14.68 4.12 -12.98
CA PRO A 68 -15.60 5.04 -13.62
C PRO A 68 -15.44 6.48 -13.11
N PHE A 69 -15.79 7.45 -13.95
CA PHE A 69 -16.03 8.82 -13.51
C PHE A 69 -17.39 8.88 -12.80
N ASP A 70 -17.39 9.05 -11.49
CA ASP A 70 -18.62 9.15 -10.69
C ASP A 70 -18.97 10.60 -10.34
N ILE A 71 -17.98 11.50 -10.40
CA ILE A 71 -18.16 12.92 -10.09
C ILE A 71 -18.36 13.71 -11.39
N ARG A 72 -19.45 14.47 -11.46
CA ARG A 72 -19.74 15.36 -12.60
C ARG A 72 -18.68 16.47 -12.76
N PRO A 73 -18.30 16.84 -13.99
CA PRO A 73 -17.28 17.86 -14.27
C PRO A 73 -17.55 19.20 -13.58
N ALA A 74 -18.80 19.69 -13.59
CA ALA A 74 -19.18 20.95 -12.95
C ALA A 74 -18.90 20.95 -11.43
N LEU A 75 -19.17 19.83 -10.76
CA LEU A 75 -18.94 19.66 -9.32
C LEU A 75 -17.44 19.57 -9.02
N ALA A 76 -16.70 18.77 -9.81
CA ALA A 76 -15.25 18.66 -9.70
C ALA A 76 -14.55 20.01 -9.93
N LYS A 77 -15.00 20.79 -10.92
CA LYS A 77 -14.51 22.14 -11.20
C LYS A 77 -14.71 23.08 -10.01
N ASN A 78 -15.86 23.00 -9.33
CA ASN A 78 -16.12 23.78 -8.12
C ASN A 78 -15.18 23.39 -6.96
N TYR A 79 -14.98 22.09 -6.72
CA TYR A 79 -14.06 21.62 -5.68
C TYR A 79 -12.61 21.97 -5.98
N SER A 80 -12.17 21.76 -7.22
CA SER A 80 -10.87 22.15 -7.74
C SER A 80 -10.62 23.65 -7.58
N ARG A 81 -11.61 24.50 -7.90
CA ARG A 81 -11.56 25.96 -7.66
C ARG A 81 -11.35 26.29 -6.18
N LYS A 82 -12.15 25.69 -5.29
CA LYS A 82 -12.02 25.87 -3.82
C LYS A 82 -10.66 25.44 -3.32
N ALA A 83 -10.10 24.39 -3.92
CA ALA A 83 -8.81 23.85 -3.54
C ALA A 83 -7.65 24.76 -3.97
N ALA A 84 -7.73 25.32 -5.18
CA ALA A 84 -6.78 26.32 -5.67
C ALA A 84 -6.75 27.58 -4.78
N ILE A 85 -7.92 28.07 -4.35
CA ILE A 85 -8.03 29.20 -3.40
C ILE A 85 -7.30 28.90 -2.09
N ALA A 86 -7.47 27.68 -1.55
CA ALA A 86 -6.98 27.32 -0.24
C ALA A 86 -5.44 27.29 -0.19
N VAL A 87 -4.77 26.90 -1.27
CA VAL A 87 -3.29 26.82 -1.32
C VAL A 87 -2.62 28.18 -1.17
N ILE A 88 -3.19 29.24 -1.74
CA ILE A 88 -2.60 30.59 -1.70
C ILE A 88 -2.92 31.32 -0.40
N ARG A 89 -3.98 30.90 0.29
CA ARG A 89 -4.39 31.44 1.58
C ARG A 89 -4.32 30.35 2.66
N PRO A 90 -3.11 29.94 3.11
CA PRO A 90 -3.01 29.14 4.33
C PRO A 90 -3.66 29.96 5.46
N ARG A 91 -4.81 29.45 5.93
CA ARG A 91 -5.74 30.19 6.79
C ARG A 91 -5.22 30.14 8.22
N SER A 92 -4.71 31.24 8.75
CA SER A 92 -4.78 31.46 10.20
C SER A 92 -6.26 31.65 10.57
N VAL A 93 -6.70 31.03 11.67
CA VAL A 93 -8.09 31.15 12.18
C VAL A 93 -8.47 32.61 12.37
N ALA A 94 -7.54 33.42 12.89
CA ALA A 94 -7.69 34.86 13.07
C ALA A 94 -8.04 35.61 11.75
N ARG A 95 -7.42 35.21 10.63
CA ARG A 95 -7.71 35.83 9.33
C ARG A 95 -9.11 35.49 8.82
N ARG A 96 -9.63 34.28 9.07
CA ARG A 96 -11.02 33.94 8.73
C ARG A 96 -12.02 34.74 9.57
N ALA A 97 -11.73 34.91 10.86
CA ALA A 97 -12.56 35.71 11.75
C ALA A 97 -12.59 37.17 11.28
N ALA A 98 -11.44 37.74 10.91
CA ALA A 98 -11.33 39.08 10.36
C ALA A 98 -12.05 39.22 9.01
N GLU A 99 -11.84 38.28 8.06
CA GLU A 99 -12.53 38.29 6.76
C GLU A 99 -14.05 38.15 6.92
N TRP A 100 -14.52 37.33 7.86
CA TRP A 100 -15.96 37.20 8.15
C TRP A 100 -16.53 38.48 8.76
N LEU A 101 -15.86 39.07 9.76
CA LEU A 101 -16.26 40.34 10.35
C LEU A 101 -16.29 41.48 9.31
N LEU A 102 -15.26 41.57 8.48
CA LEU A 102 -15.17 42.58 7.43
C LEU A 102 -16.19 42.36 6.31
N SER A 103 -16.53 41.11 5.97
CA SER A 103 -17.57 40.80 4.99
C SER A 103 -18.99 41.19 5.42
N LYS A 104 -19.21 41.43 6.72
CA LYS A 104 -20.47 41.97 7.23
C LYS A 104 -20.59 43.48 7.04
N VAL A 105 -19.45 44.19 6.96
CA VAL A 105 -19.40 45.67 6.89
C VAL A 105 -19.13 46.14 5.45
N LEU A 106 -18.36 45.38 4.69
CA LEU A 106 -17.94 45.68 3.33
C LEU A 106 -18.56 44.66 2.36
N SER A 107 -18.94 45.11 1.15
CA SER A 107 -19.65 44.27 0.17
C SER A 107 -18.92 42.93 -0.08
N PRO A 108 -19.63 41.78 -0.06
CA PRO A 108 -19.03 40.44 -0.15
C PRO A 108 -18.06 40.24 -1.33
N HIS A 109 -18.30 40.97 -2.42
CA HIS A 109 -17.51 40.95 -3.65
C HIS A 109 -16.05 41.38 -3.46
N TRP A 110 -15.73 42.18 -2.44
CA TRP A 110 -14.35 42.61 -2.16
C TRP A 110 -13.48 41.51 -1.53
N PHE A 111 -14.10 40.52 -0.89
CA PHE A 111 -13.37 39.43 -0.20
C PHE A 111 -13.30 38.14 -0.99
N THR A 112 -14.13 37.99 -2.04
CA THR A 112 -14.03 36.84 -2.94
C THR A 112 -12.67 36.84 -3.63
N PRO A 113 -11.80 35.83 -3.39
CA PRO A 113 -10.53 35.74 -4.07
C PRO A 113 -10.77 35.69 -5.57
N TYR A 114 -10.04 36.53 -6.32
CA TYR A 114 -9.99 36.40 -7.77
C TYR A 114 -9.43 35.02 -8.10
N VAL A 115 -10.21 34.24 -8.85
CA VAL A 115 -9.85 32.92 -9.33
C VAL A 115 -10.41 32.77 -10.73
N LYS A 116 -9.52 32.69 -11.69
CA LYS A 116 -9.84 32.44 -13.08
C LYS A 116 -9.44 31.01 -13.43
N ASN A 117 -10.35 30.28 -14.07
CA ASN A 117 -10.06 28.97 -14.62
C ASN A 117 -9.30 29.18 -15.94
N LEU A 118 -8.07 28.65 -16.03
CA LEU A 118 -7.27 28.68 -17.25
C LEU A 118 -7.53 27.44 -18.10
N ALA A 119 -7.54 26.27 -17.46
CA ALA A 119 -7.84 25.00 -18.08
C ALA A 119 -8.54 24.06 -17.08
N PHE A 120 -9.37 23.18 -17.59
CA PHE A 120 -9.98 22.10 -16.81
C PHE A 120 -10.22 20.91 -17.72
N LYS A 121 -9.66 19.74 -17.41
CA LYS A 121 -9.69 18.56 -18.27
C LYS A 121 -9.89 17.28 -17.47
N ALA A 122 -10.69 16.36 -18.01
CA ALA A 122 -10.82 15.01 -17.50
C ALA A 122 -9.70 14.13 -18.07
N VAL A 123 -9.04 13.36 -17.21
CA VAL A 123 -7.87 12.57 -17.54
C VAL A 123 -7.94 11.18 -16.90
N LEU A 124 -7.57 10.15 -17.65
CA LEU A 124 -7.30 8.80 -17.15
C LEU A 124 -5.79 8.65 -16.89
N LEU A 125 -5.42 8.61 -15.60
CA LEU A 125 -4.04 8.50 -15.14
C LEU A 125 -3.63 7.02 -15.07
N PRO A 126 -2.55 6.58 -15.76
CA PRO A 126 -2.07 5.22 -15.70
C PRO A 126 -1.39 4.93 -14.36
N VAL A 127 -1.82 3.85 -13.72
CA VAL A 127 -1.33 3.40 -12.42
C VAL A 127 -1.18 1.89 -12.44
N TRP A 128 -0.17 1.36 -11.78
CA TRP A 128 -0.04 -0.05 -11.48
C TRP A 128 -0.36 -0.28 -10.02
N PHE A 129 -1.35 -1.12 -9.71
CA PHE A 129 -1.44 -1.68 -8.37
C PHE A 129 -0.52 -2.89 -8.26
N LEU A 130 0.00 -3.09 -7.06
CA LEU A 130 0.97 -4.11 -6.79
C LEU A 130 0.63 -4.92 -5.54
N ASP A 131 0.62 -6.24 -5.72
CA ASP A 131 0.63 -7.21 -4.63
C ASP A 131 1.96 -7.98 -4.64
N LEU A 132 2.71 -7.92 -3.55
CA LEU A 132 3.96 -8.63 -3.33
C LEU A 132 3.94 -9.27 -1.93
N SER A 133 4.28 -10.55 -1.86
CA SER A 133 4.64 -11.23 -0.62
C SER A 133 6.04 -11.77 -0.73
N ALA A 134 6.86 -11.46 0.27
CA ALA A 134 8.24 -11.90 0.34
C ALA A 134 8.55 -12.48 1.72
N LYS A 135 9.39 -13.49 1.75
CA LYS A 135 9.94 -14.10 2.95
C LYS A 135 11.44 -13.90 2.95
N GLY A 136 11.97 -13.34 4.02
CA GLY A 136 13.39 -13.03 4.17
C GLY A 136 13.93 -13.55 5.48
N ARG A 137 15.26 -13.54 5.57
CA ARG A 137 15.97 -13.77 6.83
C ARG A 137 16.70 -12.49 7.22
N VAL A 138 16.47 -12.05 8.44
CA VAL A 138 17.22 -10.98 9.12
C VAL A 138 18.18 -11.66 10.08
N VAL A 139 19.44 -11.26 10.10
CA VAL A 139 20.43 -11.73 11.07
C VAL A 139 20.66 -10.59 12.06
N ALA A 140 20.55 -10.84 13.36
CA ALA A 140 20.86 -9.87 14.40
C ALA A 140 21.82 -10.48 15.42
N GLY A 141 23.10 -10.12 15.34
CA GLY A 141 24.15 -10.76 16.14
C GLY A 141 24.33 -12.23 15.77
N SER A 142 24.20 -13.13 16.76
CA SER A 142 24.22 -14.59 16.55
C SER A 142 22.89 -15.16 16.06
N ASP A 143 21.82 -14.38 16.13
CA ASP A 143 20.47 -14.88 15.94
C ASP A 143 19.99 -14.61 14.52
N SER A 144 19.19 -15.51 13.98
CA SER A 144 18.55 -15.32 12.67
C SER A 144 17.05 -15.43 12.78
N PHE A 145 16.36 -14.41 12.29
CA PHE A 145 14.92 -14.28 12.32
C PHE A 145 14.36 -14.40 10.91
N GLU A 146 13.25 -15.12 10.80
CA GLU A 146 12.48 -15.18 9.57
C GLU A 146 11.44 -14.06 9.58
N VAL A 147 11.41 -13.28 8.50
CA VAL A 147 10.52 -12.11 8.35
C VAL A 147 9.70 -12.29 7.08
N SER A 148 8.37 -12.26 7.22
CA SER A 148 7.46 -12.17 6.08
C SER A 148 7.02 -10.73 5.89
N HIS A 149 7.12 -10.22 4.67
CA HIS A 149 6.68 -8.88 4.30
C HIS A 149 5.53 -8.96 3.30
N LEU A 150 4.52 -8.11 3.52
CA LEU A 150 3.36 -7.96 2.66
C LEU A 150 3.29 -6.53 2.11
N LEU A 151 3.26 -6.39 0.79
CA LEU A 151 2.83 -5.19 0.10
C LEU A 151 1.55 -5.54 -0.64
N SER A 152 0.41 -5.12 -0.10
CA SER A 152 -0.89 -5.33 -0.73
C SER A 152 -1.40 -4.00 -1.28
N ASN A 153 -1.94 -4.05 -2.49
CA ASN A 153 -2.61 -2.97 -3.18
C ASN A 153 -1.81 -1.67 -3.27
N LYS A 154 -0.49 -1.76 -3.42
CA LYS A 154 0.34 -0.56 -3.46
C LYS A 154 0.31 0.04 -4.85
N ALA A 155 -0.05 1.32 -4.93
CA ALA A 155 -0.10 2.05 -6.19
C ALA A 155 1.29 2.55 -6.60
N VAL A 156 1.67 2.26 -7.84
CA VAL A 156 2.90 2.72 -8.49
C VAL A 156 2.50 3.52 -9.74
N PRO A 157 3.02 4.73 -9.93
CA PRO A 157 2.72 5.54 -11.11
C PRO A 157 3.07 4.80 -12.40
N GLY A 158 2.15 4.77 -13.36
CA GLY A 158 2.37 4.19 -14.69
C GLY A 158 2.98 5.16 -15.69
N CYS A 159 3.10 6.46 -15.35
CA CYS A 159 3.72 7.48 -16.17
C CYS A 159 4.73 8.34 -15.40
N ASP A 160 5.76 8.81 -16.09
CA ASP A 160 6.76 9.77 -15.58
C ASP A 160 6.38 11.22 -15.95
N LEU A 161 5.23 11.69 -15.46
CA LEU A 161 4.74 13.03 -15.72
C LEU A 161 4.61 13.81 -14.41
N PRO A 162 5.66 14.50 -13.94
CA PRO A 162 5.54 15.38 -12.79
C PRO A 162 4.52 16.50 -13.07
N PRO A 163 3.64 16.84 -12.11
CA PRO A 163 3.62 16.33 -10.75
C PRO A 163 2.79 15.04 -10.58
N LEU A 164 2.05 14.60 -11.59
CA LEU A 164 1.11 13.47 -11.53
C LEU A 164 1.77 12.15 -11.11
N SER A 165 3.04 11.94 -11.45
CA SER A 165 3.83 10.79 -10.99
C SER A 165 4.05 10.75 -9.48
N ASN A 166 3.81 11.83 -8.74
CA ASN A 166 3.98 11.90 -7.28
C ASN A 166 2.64 11.92 -6.53
N VAL A 167 1.53 11.62 -7.20
CA VAL A 167 0.19 11.63 -6.61
C VAL A 167 0.02 10.43 -5.70
N ASP A 168 -0.44 10.68 -4.48
CA ASP A 168 -0.73 9.65 -3.47
C ASP A 168 -2.06 8.96 -3.77
N ILE A 169 -2.00 7.69 -4.20
CA ILE A 169 -3.14 6.88 -4.65
C ILE A 169 -3.42 5.81 -3.59
N THR A 170 -4.32 6.12 -2.67
CA THR A 170 -4.71 5.20 -1.57
C THR A 170 -6.22 4.97 -1.49
N ALA A 171 -7.01 5.64 -2.33
CA ALA A 171 -8.47 5.76 -2.16
C ALA A 171 -9.34 4.73 -2.92
N PHE A 172 -8.77 3.69 -3.54
CA PHE A 172 -9.47 2.88 -4.55
C PHE A 172 -9.77 1.43 -4.14
N SER A 173 -9.54 1.03 -2.90
CA SER A 173 -9.74 -0.37 -2.46
C SER A 173 -11.19 -0.86 -2.56
N ASN A 174 -12.17 0.04 -2.48
CA ASN A 174 -13.59 -0.31 -2.37
C ASN A 174 -14.42 0.08 -3.61
N ILE A 175 -13.78 0.59 -4.66
CA ILE A 175 -14.47 1.04 -5.86
C ILE A 175 -14.41 -0.10 -6.88
N PRO A 176 -15.53 -0.54 -7.47
CA PRO A 176 -15.49 -1.54 -8.52
C PRO A 176 -14.82 -0.94 -9.76
N SER A 177 -13.82 -1.65 -10.28
CA SER A 177 -13.20 -1.35 -11.57
C SER A 177 -13.85 -2.17 -12.67
N VAL A 178 -13.74 -1.67 -13.90
CA VAL A 178 -14.24 -2.31 -15.13
C VAL A 178 -13.12 -2.47 -16.13
N PRO A 179 -13.20 -3.45 -17.07
CA PRO A 179 -12.30 -3.51 -18.20
C PRO A 179 -12.22 -2.18 -18.94
N TYR A 180 -11.01 -1.75 -19.26
CA TYR A 180 -10.80 -0.53 -20.04
C TYR A 180 -11.13 -0.78 -21.50
N ASP A 181 -11.94 0.11 -22.06
CA ASP A 181 -12.39 0.10 -23.45
C ASP A 181 -12.23 1.54 -23.99
N PRO A 182 -11.29 1.80 -24.90
CA PRO A 182 -11.06 3.14 -25.46
C PRO A 182 -12.33 3.76 -26.02
N ALA A 183 -13.22 3.00 -26.67
CA ALA A 183 -14.41 3.55 -27.31
C ALA A 183 -15.44 4.06 -26.29
N LYS A 184 -15.46 3.49 -25.07
CA LYS A 184 -16.42 3.85 -24.01
C LYS A 184 -15.86 4.83 -22.99
N HIS A 185 -14.54 4.83 -22.81
CA HIS A 185 -13.90 5.54 -21.69
C HIS A 185 -13.13 6.80 -22.11
N THR A 186 -13.10 7.15 -23.40
CA THR A 186 -12.62 8.45 -23.88
C THR A 186 -13.67 9.56 -23.76
N THR A 187 -14.85 9.26 -23.23
CA THR A 187 -15.90 10.25 -22.95
C THR A 187 -16.50 10.01 -21.56
N ALA A 188 -16.70 11.06 -20.78
CA ALA A 188 -17.36 10.99 -19.47
C ALA A 188 -18.31 12.18 -19.30
N PHE A 189 -19.58 11.91 -18.99
CA PHE A 189 -20.63 12.94 -18.89
C PHE A 189 -20.77 13.83 -20.14
N GLY A 190 -20.40 13.32 -21.32
CA GLY A 190 -20.42 14.07 -22.59
C GLY A 190 -19.14 14.89 -22.85
N ASP A 191 -18.20 14.94 -21.90
CA ASP A 191 -16.91 15.61 -22.08
C ASP A 191 -15.85 14.61 -22.56
N ASP A 192 -14.92 15.08 -23.40
CA ASP A 192 -13.76 14.30 -23.82
C ASP A 192 -12.81 14.03 -22.65
N VAL A 193 -12.34 12.79 -22.56
CA VAL A 193 -11.41 12.30 -21.55
C VAL A 193 -10.08 11.98 -22.21
N GLU A 194 -9.02 12.64 -21.75
CA GLU A 194 -7.67 12.33 -22.21
C GLU A 194 -7.11 11.11 -21.49
N VAL A 195 -6.55 10.18 -22.26
CA VAL A 195 -5.96 8.96 -21.73
C VAL A 195 -4.46 9.12 -21.76
N LEU A 196 -3.82 9.20 -20.58
CA LEU A 196 -2.37 9.28 -20.52
C LEU A 196 -1.76 7.88 -20.74
N PRO A 197 -0.76 7.72 -21.61
CA PRO A 197 -0.19 6.41 -21.88
C PRO A 197 0.63 5.90 -20.69
N PHE A 198 0.64 4.59 -20.49
CA PHE A 198 1.62 3.94 -19.63
C PHE A 198 3.02 4.12 -20.25
N THR A 199 3.92 4.78 -19.53
CA THR A 199 5.33 4.94 -19.95
C THR A 199 6.29 4.13 -19.10
N ARG A 200 5.85 3.58 -17.96
CA ARG A 200 6.67 2.72 -17.08
C ARG A 200 5.92 1.51 -16.55
N HIS A 201 6.64 0.45 -16.15
CA HIS A 201 6.08 -0.75 -15.50
C HIS A 201 6.89 -1.27 -14.29
N PRO A 202 6.25 -1.90 -13.30
CA PRO A 202 6.91 -2.39 -12.09
C PRO A 202 7.38 -3.85 -12.14
N LEU A 203 7.17 -4.61 -13.23
CA LEU A 203 7.50 -6.04 -13.29
C LEU A 203 8.95 -6.41 -12.93
N THR A 204 9.89 -5.47 -13.02
CA THR A 204 11.31 -5.68 -12.69
C THR A 204 11.66 -5.43 -11.23
N ILE A 205 10.73 -4.95 -10.41
CA ILE A 205 10.95 -4.69 -8.98
C ILE A 205 11.51 -5.93 -8.26
N PRO A 206 10.97 -7.15 -8.42
CA PRO A 206 11.57 -8.38 -7.90
C PRO A 206 13.06 -8.54 -8.21
N GLN A 207 13.46 -8.29 -9.45
CA GLN A 207 14.84 -8.44 -9.89
C GLN A 207 15.73 -7.34 -9.32
N LYS A 208 15.21 -6.11 -9.24
CA LYS A 208 15.91 -4.97 -8.65
C LYS A 208 16.10 -5.14 -7.14
N LEU A 209 15.08 -5.63 -6.42
CA LEU A 209 15.16 -5.99 -5.00
C LEU A 209 16.27 -7.03 -4.78
N LYS A 210 16.35 -8.05 -5.62
CA LYS A 210 17.38 -9.08 -5.51
C LYS A 210 18.80 -8.58 -5.77
N LYS A 211 18.96 -7.46 -6.49
CA LYS A 211 20.26 -6.83 -6.78
C LYS A 211 20.73 -5.87 -5.69
N LEU A 212 19.88 -5.57 -4.72
CA LEU A 212 20.28 -4.69 -3.63
C LEU A 212 21.36 -5.34 -2.76
N ARG A 213 22.28 -4.49 -2.30
CA ARG A 213 23.25 -4.86 -1.27
C ARG A 213 22.54 -5.23 0.03
N ALA A 214 23.19 -6.06 0.84
CA ALA A 214 22.79 -6.23 2.22
C ALA A 214 22.86 -4.88 2.94
N ILE A 215 21.85 -4.61 3.76
CA ILE A 215 21.75 -3.42 4.58
C ILE A 215 22.21 -3.83 5.97
N MET A 216 23.18 -3.11 6.48
CA MET A 216 23.74 -3.32 7.81
C MET A 216 23.40 -2.12 8.68
N ASN A 217 22.76 -2.35 9.81
CA ASN A 217 22.52 -1.35 10.82
C ASN A 217 22.95 -1.94 12.17
N GLY A 218 24.11 -1.51 12.69
CA GLY A 218 24.73 -2.13 13.87
C GLY A 218 24.99 -3.63 13.67
N ASN A 219 24.43 -4.45 14.56
CA ASN A 219 24.54 -5.91 14.51
C ASN A 219 23.45 -6.58 13.67
N VAL A 220 22.58 -5.81 13.01
CA VAL A 220 21.48 -6.31 12.20
C VAL A 220 21.85 -6.26 10.72
N GLU A 221 21.84 -7.41 10.07
CA GLU A 221 22.02 -7.57 8.62
C GLU A 221 20.70 -8.02 8.00
N PHE A 222 20.22 -7.25 7.02
CA PHE A 222 19.14 -7.65 6.14
C PHE A 222 19.65 -7.74 4.71
N ALA A 223 19.50 -8.89 4.06
CA ALA A 223 19.92 -9.10 2.68
C ALA A 223 18.70 -9.21 1.75
N PRO A 224 18.29 -8.14 1.05
CA PRO A 224 17.15 -8.20 0.12
C PRO A 224 17.37 -9.20 -1.02
N SER A 225 18.63 -9.46 -1.38
CA SER A 225 19.04 -10.49 -2.33
C SER A 225 18.63 -11.92 -1.94
N ARG A 226 18.36 -12.15 -0.66
CA ARG A 226 17.91 -13.43 -0.10
C ARG A 226 16.39 -13.49 0.13
N LEU A 227 15.64 -12.50 -0.37
CA LEU A 227 14.18 -12.55 -0.31
C LEU A 227 13.64 -13.65 -1.24
N ASP A 228 12.94 -14.58 -0.63
CA ASP A 228 12.10 -15.55 -1.31
C ASP A 228 10.74 -14.92 -1.61
N LEU A 229 10.48 -14.64 -2.88
CA LEU A 229 9.25 -13.98 -3.31
C LEU A 229 8.17 -15.04 -3.46
N GLN A 230 7.28 -15.10 -2.46
CA GLN A 230 6.20 -16.08 -2.43
C GLN A 230 5.12 -15.74 -3.47
N THR A 231 4.76 -14.46 -3.59
CA THR A 231 3.75 -13.99 -4.54
C THR A 231 4.12 -12.62 -5.11
N TRP A 232 3.77 -12.40 -6.38
CA TRP A 232 3.98 -11.13 -7.07
C TRP A 232 2.96 -10.99 -8.20
N ALA A 233 2.11 -9.97 -8.15
CA ALA A 233 1.14 -9.65 -9.19
C ALA A 233 1.03 -8.13 -9.37
N THR A 234 0.85 -7.71 -10.62
CA THR A 234 0.70 -6.30 -11.00
C THR A 234 -0.58 -6.08 -11.78
N TYR A 235 -1.23 -4.94 -11.56
CA TYR A 235 -2.53 -4.64 -12.16
C TYR A 235 -2.51 -3.26 -12.81
N PRO A 236 -2.55 -3.17 -14.16
CA PRO A 236 -2.61 -1.90 -14.86
C PRO A 236 -4.03 -1.33 -14.77
N VAL A 237 -4.16 -0.16 -14.16
CA VAL A 237 -5.45 0.50 -13.93
C VAL A 237 -5.35 1.98 -14.29
N TYR A 238 -6.33 2.47 -15.03
CA TYR A 238 -6.56 3.89 -15.24
C TYR A 238 -7.39 4.48 -14.10
N ILE A 239 -6.88 5.56 -13.52
CA ILE A 239 -7.53 6.29 -12.44
C ILE A 239 -8.12 7.59 -13.01
N PRO A 240 -9.43 7.83 -12.86
CA PRO A 240 -10.07 9.02 -13.38
C PRO A 240 -9.75 10.22 -12.48
N VAL A 241 -9.17 11.25 -13.07
CA VAL A 241 -8.71 12.47 -12.42
C VAL A 241 -9.17 13.69 -13.21
N TYR A 242 -9.65 14.72 -12.53
CA TYR A 242 -9.82 16.05 -13.10
C TYR A 242 -8.59 16.90 -12.83
N LEU A 243 -7.98 17.43 -13.89
CA LEU A 243 -6.88 18.38 -13.82
C LEU A 243 -7.42 19.79 -14.05
N GLY A 244 -7.15 20.69 -13.11
CA GLY A 244 -7.54 22.09 -13.21
C GLY A 244 -6.34 23.00 -13.07
N GLU A 245 -6.21 23.97 -13.98
CA GLU A 245 -5.26 25.07 -13.87
C GLU A 245 -6.00 26.37 -13.58
N TRP A 246 -5.48 27.09 -12.59
CA TRP A 246 -6.14 28.26 -12.03
C TRP A 246 -5.15 29.40 -11.92
N GLU A 247 -5.63 30.61 -12.17
CA GLU A 247 -4.94 31.85 -11.87
C GLU A 247 -5.63 32.48 -10.66
N VAL A 248 -4.88 32.71 -9.59
CA VAL A 248 -5.44 33.08 -8.29
C VAL A 248 -4.67 34.26 -7.71
N ALA A 249 -5.37 35.27 -7.22
CA ALA A 249 -4.73 36.46 -6.64
C ALA A 249 -4.26 36.24 -5.18
N ARG A 250 -2.97 36.47 -4.95
CA ARG A 250 -2.29 36.50 -3.65
C ARG A 250 -2.31 37.91 -3.06
N GLY A 251 -3.48 38.33 -2.57
CA GLY A 251 -3.66 39.60 -1.87
C GLY A 251 -4.97 40.30 -2.22
N TYR A 252 -5.22 41.43 -1.56
CA TYR A 252 -6.32 42.34 -1.91
C TYR A 252 -5.91 43.16 -3.15
N GLY A 253 -6.82 43.32 -4.11
CA GLY A 253 -6.59 44.15 -5.30
C GLY A 253 -5.96 43.44 -6.51
N GLY A 254 -5.85 42.11 -6.52
CA GLY A 254 -5.58 41.34 -7.76
C GLY A 254 -4.17 41.42 -8.35
N ARG A 255 -3.23 42.15 -7.74
CA ARG A 255 -1.93 42.48 -8.38
C ARG A 255 -0.91 41.32 -8.44
N ASN A 256 -1.01 40.34 -7.55
CA ASN A 256 -0.08 39.19 -7.51
C ASN A 256 -0.82 37.92 -7.92
N LEU A 257 -0.81 37.58 -9.20
CA LEU A 257 -1.46 36.37 -9.72
C LEU A 257 -0.49 35.18 -9.62
N GLU A 258 -0.96 34.09 -9.02
CA GLU A 258 -0.22 32.82 -8.95
C GLU A 258 -0.98 31.74 -9.72
N ARG A 259 -0.24 30.90 -10.46
CA ARG A 259 -0.80 29.75 -11.17
C ARG A 259 -0.83 28.54 -10.24
N VAL A 260 -1.97 27.88 -10.12
CA VAL A 260 -2.16 26.71 -9.28
C VAL A 260 -2.70 25.56 -10.11
N THR A 261 -2.08 24.39 -9.99
CA THR A 261 -2.57 23.17 -10.60
C THR A 261 -3.26 22.32 -9.53
N THR A 262 -4.39 21.74 -9.87
CA THR A 262 -5.17 20.89 -8.97
C THR A 262 -5.39 19.56 -9.66
N ALA A 263 -5.33 18.47 -8.91
CA ALA A 263 -5.69 17.14 -9.37
C ALA A 263 -6.74 16.58 -8.41
N MET A 264 -7.88 16.17 -8.94
CA MET A 264 -8.97 15.65 -8.12
C MET A 264 -9.41 14.29 -8.65
N TYR A 265 -9.37 13.27 -7.80
CA TYR A 265 -9.96 11.98 -8.13
C TYR A 265 -11.45 12.12 -8.44
N ALA A 266 -11.87 11.48 -9.53
CA ALA A 266 -13.23 11.54 -10.04
C ALA A 266 -14.08 10.31 -9.69
N ALA A 267 -13.55 9.36 -8.92
CA ALA A 267 -14.27 8.19 -8.46
C ALA A 267 -14.92 8.42 -7.08
N HIS A 268 -16.06 7.78 -6.81
CA HIS A 268 -16.83 7.93 -5.59
C HIS A 268 -16.29 7.03 -4.46
N GLY A 269 -15.85 7.66 -3.36
CA GLY A 269 -15.34 6.99 -2.16
C GLY A 269 -15.23 8.00 -1.02
N MET A 270 -15.20 7.52 0.23
CA MET A 270 -15.50 8.29 1.47
C MET A 270 -14.73 9.61 1.68
N VAL A 271 -13.69 9.91 0.89
CA VAL A 271 -13.13 11.25 0.84
C VAL A 271 -12.45 11.52 -0.51
N SER A 272 -13.22 11.88 -1.55
CA SER A 272 -12.69 12.48 -2.78
C SER A 272 -12.14 13.88 -2.47
N ARG A 273 -10.99 13.95 -1.79
CA ARG A 273 -10.33 15.22 -1.49
C ARG A 273 -9.50 15.62 -2.72
N PRO A 274 -9.68 16.84 -3.25
CA PRO A 274 -8.76 17.33 -4.28
C PRO A 274 -7.34 17.38 -3.71
N LEU A 275 -6.39 16.79 -4.43
CA LEU A 275 -4.97 16.96 -4.20
C LEU A 275 -4.56 18.25 -4.90
N VAL A 276 -3.86 19.14 -4.19
CA VAL A 276 -3.51 20.45 -4.75
C VAL A 276 -2.01 20.57 -4.90
N TYR A 277 -1.60 20.99 -6.09
CA TYR A 277 -0.23 21.28 -6.40
C TYR A 277 -0.07 22.79 -6.64
N GLY A 278 0.46 23.46 -5.64
CA GLY A 278 0.83 24.87 -5.77
C GLY A 278 2.20 24.99 -6.42
N ARG A 279 2.27 25.45 -7.67
CA ARG A 279 3.55 25.84 -8.28
C ARG A 279 3.65 27.36 -8.29
N LYS A 280 4.51 27.92 -7.44
CA LYS A 280 4.91 29.32 -7.57
C LYS A 280 5.73 29.48 -8.84
N LEU A 281 5.26 30.30 -9.78
CA LEU A 281 6.06 30.70 -10.93
C LEU A 281 7.32 31.43 -10.41
N GLY A 282 8.50 30.89 -10.71
CA GLY A 282 9.78 31.58 -10.53
C GLY A 282 10.57 31.36 -9.22
N LYS A 283 10.07 30.67 -8.19
CA LYS A 283 10.86 30.34 -6.97
C LYS A 283 10.43 29.01 -6.32
N GLY A 284 11.38 28.08 -6.18
CA GLY A 284 11.28 26.85 -5.38
C GLY A 284 10.97 25.58 -6.17
N SER A 285 11.45 24.44 -5.67
CA SER A 285 11.11 23.12 -6.19
C SER A 285 9.62 22.84 -5.95
N PRO A 286 8.89 22.38 -6.96
CA PRO A 286 7.47 22.12 -6.80
C PRO A 286 7.17 21.00 -5.80
N SER A 287 6.12 21.13 -4.99
CA SER A 287 5.67 20.09 -4.05
C SER A 287 4.13 19.98 -3.99
N TRP A 288 3.63 18.75 -3.80
CA TRP A 288 2.21 18.49 -3.55
C TRP A 288 1.83 18.91 -2.13
N PHE A 289 0.73 19.63 -1.98
CA PHE A 289 0.15 19.95 -0.69
C PHE A 289 -0.98 18.96 -0.39
N LYS A 290 -0.81 18.12 0.63
CA LYS A 290 -1.91 17.32 1.15
C LYS A 290 -2.88 18.23 1.92
N TRP A 291 -4.18 18.11 1.63
CA TRP A 291 -5.26 18.88 2.29
C TRP A 291 -5.34 18.67 3.82
N SER A 292 -4.58 17.73 4.38
CA SER A 292 -4.50 17.45 5.83
C SER A 292 -4.01 18.65 6.66
N LEU A 293 -3.24 19.58 6.08
CA LEU A 293 -2.83 20.82 6.74
C LEU A 293 -4.00 21.82 6.99
N PHE A 294 -5.22 21.49 6.54
CA PHE A 294 -6.42 22.31 6.74
C PHE A 294 -7.48 21.69 7.67
N ARG A 295 -7.15 20.62 8.41
CA ARG A 295 -8.07 19.91 9.31
C ARG A 295 -7.72 20.10 10.79
N GLY A 296 -8.28 21.15 11.41
CA GLY A 296 -8.64 21.14 12.83
C GLY A 296 -9.85 20.23 13.13
N TYR A 297 -10.08 19.19 12.33
CA TYR A 297 -11.14 18.19 12.50
C TYR A 297 -10.57 16.84 12.09
N GLN A 298 -10.42 15.99 13.11
CA GLN A 298 -9.99 14.59 13.04
C GLN A 298 -10.59 13.86 11.83
N GLN A 299 -9.72 13.15 11.12
CA GLN A 299 -9.95 11.74 10.84
C GLN A 299 -8.61 11.12 10.48
N ILE A 300 -8.25 10.13 11.27
CA ILE A 300 -7.17 9.16 11.10
C ILE A 300 -7.06 8.84 9.62
N ALA A 301 -5.92 9.18 9.02
CA ALA A 301 -5.58 8.70 7.70
C ALA A 301 -5.22 7.22 7.83
N PRO A 302 -5.86 6.29 7.09
CA PRO A 302 -5.14 5.10 6.70
C PRO A 302 -4.16 5.56 5.62
N GLU A 303 -2.89 5.60 6.01
CA GLU A 303 -1.70 5.40 5.17
C GLU A 303 -1.57 6.25 3.88
N GLY A 304 -0.57 7.13 3.85
CA GLY A 304 -0.13 7.80 2.60
C GLY A 304 0.58 6.85 1.61
N PRO A 305 1.37 7.36 0.65
CA PRO A 305 2.16 6.47 -0.19
C PRO A 305 3.10 5.69 0.73
N VAL A 306 3.54 4.50 0.33
CA VAL A 306 4.50 3.71 1.12
C VAL A 306 5.74 4.54 1.35
N ARG A 307 5.77 5.19 2.51
CA ARG A 307 6.94 5.25 3.32
C ARG A 307 6.99 3.92 4.09
N PRO A 308 8.16 3.37 4.34
CA PRO A 308 8.37 2.15 5.15
C PRO A 308 7.68 2.13 6.52
N GLU A 309 7.12 3.25 6.96
CA GLU A 309 6.20 3.36 8.11
C GLU A 309 4.85 2.64 7.96
N ASN A 310 4.42 2.22 6.76
CA ASN A 310 3.19 1.41 6.55
C ASN A 310 3.46 -0.12 6.61
N ILE A 311 4.60 -0.51 7.16
CA ILE A 311 4.94 -1.91 7.39
C ILE A 311 4.49 -2.27 8.80
N VAL A 312 3.37 -2.98 8.90
CA VAL A 312 2.88 -3.48 10.18
C VAL A 312 3.48 -4.87 10.40
N PHE A 313 4.38 -4.96 11.37
CA PHE A 313 4.81 -6.24 11.92
C PHE A 313 4.20 -6.39 13.32
N HIS A 314 3.71 -7.59 13.65
CA HIS A 314 3.07 -7.89 14.94
C HIS A 314 3.93 -8.88 15.72
N PHE A 315 4.40 -8.52 16.93
CA PHE A 315 5.18 -9.42 17.79
C PHE A 315 4.87 -9.29 19.29
N SER A 316 5.16 -10.38 20.03
CA SER A 316 4.93 -10.55 21.47
C SER A 316 6.23 -10.59 22.30
N ARG A 317 6.31 -9.68 23.27
CA ARG A 317 7.07 -9.55 24.54
C ARG A 317 8.50 -10.08 24.77
N SER A 318 9.11 -10.95 23.97
CA SER A 318 10.58 -11.17 24.03
C SER A 318 11.32 -10.16 23.15
N ASP A 319 10.91 -8.90 23.28
CA ASP A 319 10.79 -7.97 22.15
C ASP A 319 12.01 -7.09 21.86
N LEU A 320 13.04 -6.97 22.70
CA LEU A 320 14.02 -5.89 22.43
C LEU A 320 14.84 -6.15 21.17
N SER A 321 15.47 -7.32 21.00
CA SER A 321 16.28 -7.60 19.79
C SER A 321 15.45 -7.68 18.52
N ARG A 322 14.20 -8.16 18.61
CA ARG A 322 13.29 -8.32 17.46
C ARG A 322 12.61 -7.01 17.07
N TYR A 323 12.12 -6.23 18.03
CA TYR A 323 11.64 -4.86 17.83
C TYR A 323 12.77 -3.97 17.33
N THR A 324 13.97 -4.07 17.91
CA THR A 324 15.15 -3.36 17.42
C THR A 324 15.48 -3.80 15.99
N ALA A 325 15.47 -5.09 15.67
CA ALA A 325 15.67 -5.56 14.30
C ALA A 325 14.59 -5.06 13.34
N GLU A 326 13.34 -4.93 13.79
CA GLU A 326 12.23 -4.40 13.00
C GLU A 326 12.35 -2.89 12.76
N VAL A 327 12.59 -2.11 13.81
CA VAL A 327 12.83 -0.67 13.71
C VAL A 327 14.06 -0.43 12.83
N MET A 328 15.13 -1.17 13.02
CA MET A 328 16.33 -1.09 12.18
C MET A 328 16.08 -1.54 10.74
N LEU A 329 15.21 -2.53 10.50
CA LEU A 329 14.79 -2.94 9.17
C LEU A 329 13.95 -1.87 8.50
N ARG A 330 13.02 -1.26 9.24
CA ARG A 330 12.21 -0.14 8.78
C ARG A 330 13.10 1.04 8.40
N ASP A 331 14.00 1.44 9.30
CA ASP A 331 15.00 2.48 9.07
C ASP A 331 15.90 2.16 7.88
N ALA A 332 16.31 0.90 7.70
CA ALA A 332 17.10 0.44 6.56
C ALA A 332 16.33 0.56 5.24
N VAL A 333 15.05 0.19 5.22
CA VAL A 333 14.19 0.34 4.05
C VAL A 333 13.89 1.82 3.79
N ASP A 334 13.72 2.64 4.84
CA ASP A 334 13.55 4.10 4.76
C ASP A 334 14.79 4.77 4.15
N GLN A 335 15.99 4.43 4.66
CA GLN A 335 17.25 4.91 4.12
C GLN A 335 17.43 4.50 2.67
N LEU A 336 17.08 3.26 2.30
CA LEU A 336 17.11 2.83 0.90
C LEU A 336 16.14 3.64 0.05
N GLY A 337 14.93 3.91 0.56
CA GLY A 337 13.95 4.79 -0.09
C GLY A 337 14.53 6.18 -0.34
N GLN A 338 15.13 6.78 0.69
CA GLN A 338 15.77 8.10 0.63
C GLN A 338 16.97 8.11 -0.34
N GLU A 339 17.88 7.15 -0.27
CA GLU A 339 19.03 7.03 -1.20
C GLU A 339 18.56 6.96 -2.67
N LEU A 340 17.41 6.34 -2.93
CA LEU A 340 16.84 6.19 -4.26
C LEU A 340 16.07 7.44 -4.71
N GLU A 341 15.44 8.15 -3.77
CA GLU A 341 14.87 9.48 -4.01
C GLU A 341 15.96 10.52 -4.30
N GLU A 342 17.05 10.55 -3.52
CA GLU A 342 18.20 11.45 -3.67
C GLU A 342 18.93 11.27 -5.00
N LYS A 343 18.96 10.05 -5.53
CA LYS A 343 19.46 9.76 -6.89
C LYS A 343 18.55 10.31 -8.01
N GLY A 344 17.60 11.19 -7.67
CA GLY A 344 16.69 11.88 -8.59
C GLY A 344 15.66 10.95 -9.22
N GLY A 345 15.49 9.77 -8.64
CA GLY A 345 14.94 8.63 -9.34
C GLY A 345 13.56 8.20 -8.87
N GLY A 346 13.22 8.38 -7.59
CA GLY A 346 11.92 7.98 -7.01
C GLY A 346 11.44 6.60 -7.53
N TRP A 347 10.15 6.51 -7.88
CA TRP A 347 9.58 5.31 -8.52
C TRP A 347 10.19 4.96 -9.88
N LYS A 348 10.80 5.93 -10.57
CA LYS A 348 11.45 5.72 -11.86
C LYS A 348 12.67 4.82 -11.75
N VAL A 349 13.35 4.72 -10.60
CA VAL A 349 14.43 3.74 -10.41
C VAL A 349 13.89 2.31 -10.29
N TRP A 350 12.71 2.15 -9.71
CA TRP A 350 12.08 0.86 -9.47
C TRP A 350 11.33 0.31 -10.69
N THR A 351 10.84 1.20 -11.54
CA THR A 351 10.09 0.86 -12.74
C THR A 351 10.97 0.96 -13.99
N ASP A 352 10.70 0.12 -14.99
CA ASP A 352 11.36 0.18 -16.30
C ASP A 352 10.44 0.85 -17.32
N GLU A 353 11.00 1.30 -18.44
CA GLU A 353 10.23 1.94 -19.51
C GLU A 353 9.32 0.91 -20.21
N MET A 354 8.13 1.35 -20.60
CA MET A 354 7.18 0.51 -21.32
C MET A 354 7.70 0.24 -22.74
N PRO A 355 7.87 -1.03 -23.15
CA PRO A 355 8.39 -1.37 -24.48
C PRO A 355 7.34 -1.20 -25.60
N GLY A 356 6.13 -0.75 -25.29
CA GLY A 356 5.02 -0.61 -26.24
C GLY A 356 3.69 -0.35 -25.55
N ARG A 357 2.58 -0.66 -26.23
CA ARG A 357 1.23 -0.50 -25.68
C ARG A 357 1.01 -1.41 -24.48
N VAL A 358 0.28 -0.89 -23.48
CA VAL A 358 0.00 -1.62 -22.23
C VAL A 358 -0.81 -2.89 -22.47
N ASP A 359 -1.73 -2.90 -23.43
CA ASP A 359 -2.55 -4.07 -23.75
C ASP A 359 -1.69 -5.23 -24.26
N ASP A 360 -0.84 -4.98 -25.26
CA ASP A 360 0.07 -5.97 -25.83
C ASP A 360 1.07 -6.49 -24.79
N PHE A 361 1.55 -5.58 -23.93
CA PHE A 361 2.45 -5.92 -22.84
C PHE A 361 1.77 -6.79 -21.78
N ALA A 362 0.55 -6.44 -21.37
CA ALA A 362 -0.20 -7.16 -20.34
C ALA A 362 -0.53 -8.60 -20.78
N VAL A 363 -0.89 -8.80 -22.05
CA VAL A 363 -1.18 -10.13 -22.61
C VAL A 363 0.04 -11.06 -22.51
N LYS A 364 1.25 -10.54 -22.77
CA LYS A 364 2.49 -11.32 -22.82
C LYS A 364 3.05 -11.74 -21.44
N HIS A 365 2.56 -11.15 -20.36
CA HIS A 365 3.12 -11.36 -19.02
C HIS A 365 2.12 -12.02 -18.06
N ASP A 366 2.47 -13.23 -17.58
CA ASP A 366 1.67 -14.02 -16.64
C ASP A 366 1.45 -13.30 -15.29
N ARG A 367 2.38 -12.41 -14.89
CA ARG A 367 2.31 -11.61 -13.65
C ARG A 367 1.45 -10.35 -13.76
N VAL A 368 0.97 -10.03 -14.96
CA VAL A 368 0.05 -8.91 -15.19
C VAL A 368 -1.37 -9.45 -15.21
N MET A 369 -2.22 -8.91 -14.34
CA MET A 369 -3.54 -9.46 -14.04
C MET A 369 -4.62 -8.38 -14.02
N SER A 370 -5.87 -8.79 -14.21
CA SER A 370 -7.04 -7.94 -14.02
C SER A 370 -7.24 -7.60 -12.53
N TYR A 371 -7.33 -6.31 -12.20
CA TYR A 371 -7.45 -5.83 -10.82
C TYR A 371 -8.74 -6.31 -10.14
N SER A 372 -9.90 -6.17 -10.79
CA SER A 372 -11.22 -6.53 -10.25
C SER A 372 -11.37 -8.02 -10.00
N LEU A 373 -10.67 -8.85 -10.77
CA LEU A 373 -10.76 -10.30 -10.66
C LEU A 373 -9.77 -10.84 -9.63
N TRP A 374 -8.51 -10.39 -9.69
CA TRP A 374 -7.42 -11.06 -8.99
C TRP A 374 -6.91 -10.36 -7.74
N SER A 375 -7.13 -9.05 -7.57
CA SER A 375 -6.60 -8.32 -6.40
C SER A 375 -7.10 -8.92 -5.09
N GLN A 376 -8.41 -9.09 -4.91
CA GLN A 376 -8.98 -9.66 -3.69
C GLN A 376 -8.51 -11.10 -3.42
N ILE A 377 -8.35 -11.91 -4.47
CA ILE A 377 -7.88 -13.30 -4.37
C ILE A 377 -6.43 -13.33 -3.92
N ASN A 378 -5.58 -12.52 -4.54
CA ASN A 378 -4.17 -12.44 -4.20
C ASN A 378 -3.98 -11.86 -2.80
N GLN A 379 -4.77 -10.85 -2.42
CA GLN A 379 -4.76 -10.29 -1.07
C GLN A 379 -5.18 -11.33 -0.02
N ALA A 380 -6.26 -12.08 -0.26
CA ALA A 380 -6.69 -13.17 0.61
C ALA A 380 -5.60 -14.24 0.74
N HIS A 381 -4.90 -14.57 -0.35
CA HIS A 381 -3.83 -15.56 -0.34
C HIS A 381 -2.61 -15.07 0.44
N ILE A 382 -2.21 -13.82 0.24
CA ILE A 382 -1.11 -13.26 1.01
C ILE A 382 -1.48 -13.12 2.49
N HIS A 383 -2.71 -12.74 2.79
CA HIS A 383 -3.22 -12.73 4.17
C HIS A 383 -3.16 -14.12 4.80
N ALA A 384 -3.50 -15.17 4.05
CA ALA A 384 -3.36 -16.55 4.52
C ALA A 384 -1.90 -16.97 4.77
N LEU A 385 -0.97 -16.59 3.89
CA LEU A 385 0.47 -16.83 4.08
C LEU A 385 1.01 -16.07 5.31
N HIS A 386 0.55 -14.84 5.52
CA HIS A 386 0.92 -14.03 6.66
C HIS A 386 0.39 -14.62 7.96
N GLY A 387 -0.91 -14.92 8.06
CA GLY A 387 -1.53 -15.54 9.23
C GLY A 387 -0.89 -16.88 9.60
N TYR A 388 -0.55 -17.71 8.60
CA TYR A 388 0.20 -18.95 8.84
C TYR A 388 1.58 -18.70 9.47
N THR A 389 2.31 -17.69 8.97
CA THR A 389 3.63 -17.35 9.47
C THR A 389 3.54 -16.76 10.89
N GLU A 390 2.58 -15.88 11.12
CA GLU A 390 2.35 -15.23 12.41
C GLU A 390 2.00 -16.25 13.51
N GLU A 391 1.02 -17.12 13.26
CA GLU A 391 0.60 -18.11 14.25
C GLU A 391 1.71 -19.14 14.54
N ARG A 392 2.53 -19.50 13.54
CA ARG A 392 3.71 -20.34 13.76
C ARG A 392 4.73 -19.66 14.66
N LEU A 393 4.98 -18.37 14.48
CA LEU A 393 5.87 -17.60 15.33
C LEU A 393 5.33 -17.50 16.77
N LYS A 394 4.03 -17.34 16.95
CA LYS A 394 3.37 -17.40 18.27
C LYS A 394 3.57 -18.77 18.94
N LEU A 395 3.46 -19.85 18.19
CA LEU A 395 3.71 -21.22 18.69
C LEU A 395 5.17 -21.42 19.10
N ASP A 396 6.12 -21.00 18.27
CA ASP A 396 7.55 -21.11 18.57
C ASP A 396 7.90 -20.27 19.82
N TYR A 397 7.32 -19.08 19.94
CA TYR A 397 7.42 -18.26 21.15
C TYR A 397 6.83 -18.96 22.37
N ALA A 398 5.59 -19.46 22.30
CA ALA A 398 4.93 -20.14 23.41
C ALA A 398 5.72 -21.36 23.90
N ARG A 399 6.40 -22.08 23.00
CA ARG A 399 7.32 -23.19 23.35
C ARG A 399 8.62 -22.72 24.02
N SER A 400 9.08 -21.51 23.73
CA SER A 400 10.31 -20.95 24.31
C SER A 400 10.11 -20.38 25.72
N VAL A 401 8.88 -20.03 26.09
CA VAL A 401 8.55 -19.56 27.44
C VAL A 401 8.64 -20.75 28.41
N ASN A 402 9.58 -20.66 29.35
CA ASN A 402 9.94 -21.76 30.24
C ASN A 402 8.80 -22.09 31.23
N LEU A 403 8.52 -23.38 31.40
CA LEU A 403 7.33 -23.99 32.03
C LEU A 403 7.12 -23.72 33.53
N SER A 404 8.05 -23.07 34.22
CA SER A 404 8.13 -23.21 35.68
C SER A 404 7.19 -22.31 36.50
N SER A 405 6.60 -21.23 35.97
CA SER A 405 5.69 -20.38 36.79
C SER A 405 4.79 -19.38 36.04
N THR A 406 4.67 -19.44 34.71
CA THR A 406 4.02 -18.36 33.97
C THR A 406 2.56 -18.70 33.63
N THR A 407 1.64 -18.10 34.39
CA THR A 407 0.23 -17.98 34.00
C THR A 407 0.14 -17.25 32.65
N ILE A 408 -0.41 -17.91 31.63
CA ILE A 408 -0.70 -17.31 30.34
C ILE A 408 -2.15 -16.83 30.37
N LEU A 409 -2.34 -15.54 30.12
CA LEU A 409 -3.66 -14.97 29.96
C LEU A 409 -4.09 -15.17 28.51
N ASP A 410 -5.06 -16.05 28.30
CA ASP A 410 -5.71 -16.30 27.04
C ASP A 410 -6.90 -15.35 26.89
N TYR A 411 -6.78 -14.45 25.93
CA TYR A 411 -7.87 -13.59 25.50
C TYR A 411 -8.43 -14.24 24.23
N GLY A 412 -9.47 -15.04 24.36
CA GLY A 412 -10.24 -15.48 23.20
C GLY A 412 -10.95 -14.31 22.52
N SER A 413 -12.01 -14.58 21.76
CA SER A 413 -12.87 -13.52 21.17
C SER A 413 -13.63 -12.65 22.20
N GLY A 414 -13.34 -12.79 23.50
CA GLY A 414 -13.91 -12.03 24.60
C GLY A 414 -12.85 -11.24 25.36
N ALA A 415 -13.23 -10.07 25.91
CA ALA A 415 -12.32 -9.13 26.57
C ALA A 415 -11.82 -9.58 27.97
N GLU A 416 -12.29 -10.72 28.48
CA GLU A 416 -11.86 -11.26 29.77
C GLU A 416 -10.77 -12.33 29.56
N GLY A 417 -9.55 -12.02 29.99
CA GLY A 417 -8.43 -12.96 29.94
C GLY A 417 -8.69 -14.13 30.88
N ARG A 418 -8.77 -15.35 30.34
CA ARG A 418 -8.81 -16.57 31.14
C ARG A 418 -7.40 -17.08 31.35
N GLU A 419 -7.10 -17.49 32.57
CA GLU A 419 -5.90 -18.28 32.83
C GLU A 419 -6.06 -19.63 32.14
N ALA A 420 -5.21 -19.89 31.15
CA ALA A 420 -5.20 -21.14 30.40
C ALA A 420 -3.90 -21.89 30.66
N GLN A 421 -3.97 -23.22 30.70
CA GLN A 421 -2.76 -24.04 30.75
C GLN A 421 -2.00 -23.91 29.44
N LEU A 422 -0.66 -23.90 29.48
CA LEU A 422 0.18 -23.79 28.29
C LEU A 422 -0.16 -24.89 27.25
N SER A 423 -0.47 -26.10 27.70
CA SER A 423 -0.92 -27.21 26.83
C SER A 423 -2.13 -26.83 25.98
N GLU A 424 -3.13 -26.19 26.57
CA GLU A 424 -4.33 -25.73 25.89
C GLU A 424 -4.01 -24.61 24.88
N VAL A 425 -3.15 -23.66 25.25
CA VAL A 425 -2.70 -22.59 24.35
C VAL A 425 -1.95 -23.18 23.14
N LEU A 426 -1.05 -24.13 23.38
CA LEU A 426 -0.30 -24.82 22.32
C LEU A 426 -1.24 -25.61 21.40
N GLU A 427 -2.26 -26.28 21.94
CA GLU A 427 -3.24 -27.01 21.14
C GLU A 427 -4.04 -26.06 20.24
N ARG A 428 -4.54 -24.94 20.79
CA ARG A 428 -5.27 -23.92 20.02
C ARG A 428 -4.42 -23.29 18.92
N LEU A 429 -3.15 -22.97 19.21
CA LEU A 429 -2.21 -22.47 18.21
C LEU A 429 -1.95 -23.49 17.11
N ASN A 430 -1.74 -24.77 17.44
CA ASN A 430 -1.57 -25.81 16.43
C ASN A 430 -2.82 -25.96 15.53
N ALA A 431 -4.01 -25.89 16.11
CA ALA A 431 -5.27 -25.92 15.36
C ALA A 431 -5.39 -24.70 14.43
N SER A 432 -5.09 -23.50 14.93
CA SER A 432 -5.06 -22.25 14.15
C SER A 432 -4.04 -22.32 12.99
N ILE A 433 -2.82 -22.77 13.26
CA ILE A 433 -1.77 -22.99 12.25
C ILE A 433 -2.24 -23.97 11.19
N ALA A 434 -2.92 -25.06 11.56
CA ALA A 434 -3.43 -26.03 10.60
C ALA A 434 -4.49 -25.40 9.68
N GLN A 435 -5.38 -24.56 10.22
CA GLN A 435 -6.37 -23.81 9.44
C GLN A 435 -5.70 -22.82 8.47
N TRP A 436 -4.79 -21.98 8.98
CA TRP A 436 -4.06 -21.03 8.13
C TRP A 436 -3.21 -21.72 7.07
N ARG A 437 -2.55 -22.84 7.41
CA ARG A 437 -1.80 -23.65 6.45
C ARG A 437 -2.70 -24.21 5.35
N ARG A 438 -3.89 -24.70 5.71
CA ARG A 438 -4.89 -25.18 4.74
C ARG A 438 -5.25 -24.07 3.76
N LEU A 439 -5.52 -22.85 4.25
CA LEU A 439 -5.83 -21.69 3.41
C LEU A 439 -4.63 -21.24 2.57
N ALA A 440 -3.43 -21.20 3.14
CA ALA A 440 -2.20 -20.87 2.42
C ALA A 440 -1.90 -21.89 1.29
N ASN A 441 -2.31 -23.15 1.45
CA ASN A 441 -2.21 -24.16 0.39
C ASN A 441 -3.27 -23.98 -0.72
N LEU A 442 -4.30 -23.16 -0.52
CA LEU A 442 -5.27 -22.80 -1.56
C LEU A 442 -4.66 -21.75 -2.50
N MET A 443 -3.60 -22.13 -3.20
CA MET A 443 -2.89 -21.24 -4.13
C MET A 443 -3.78 -20.86 -5.32
N PRO A 444 -3.80 -19.57 -5.71
CA PRO A 444 -4.49 -19.12 -6.92
C PRO A 444 -4.01 -19.87 -8.16
N ALA A 445 -4.93 -20.16 -9.10
CA ALA A 445 -4.64 -21.00 -10.25
C ALA A 445 -3.47 -20.50 -11.11
N TRP A 446 -3.34 -19.18 -11.27
CA TRP A 446 -2.27 -18.54 -12.06
C TRP A 446 -0.87 -18.68 -11.45
N LEU A 447 -0.79 -18.91 -10.13
CA LEU A 447 0.49 -18.91 -9.42
C LEU A 447 1.24 -20.25 -9.59
N LYS A 448 0.50 -21.38 -9.72
CA LYS A 448 1.09 -22.72 -9.81
C LYS A 448 2.05 -22.90 -11.00
N PRO A 449 1.65 -22.59 -12.25
CA PRO A 449 2.54 -22.79 -13.41
C PRO A 449 3.77 -21.88 -13.33
N THR A 450 3.62 -20.71 -12.72
CA THR A 450 4.70 -19.73 -12.64
C THR A 450 5.79 -20.19 -11.66
N ILE A 451 5.41 -20.75 -10.52
CA ILE A 451 6.36 -21.34 -9.56
C ILE A 451 7.05 -22.57 -10.18
N GLU A 452 6.31 -23.41 -10.90
CA GLU A 452 6.87 -24.58 -11.58
C GLU A 452 7.88 -24.19 -12.68
N LYS A 453 7.59 -23.14 -13.47
CA LYS A 453 8.54 -22.57 -14.45
C LYS A 453 9.79 -21.98 -13.81
N GLU A 454 9.68 -21.40 -12.62
CA GLU A 454 10.78 -20.71 -11.92
C GLU A 454 11.63 -21.65 -11.05
N ALA A 455 11.08 -22.77 -10.57
CA ALA A 455 11.77 -23.75 -9.73
C ALA A 455 13.11 -24.29 -10.30
N PRO A 456 13.26 -24.57 -11.60
CA PRO A 456 14.54 -25.03 -12.18
C PRO A 456 15.61 -23.92 -12.16
N ILE A 457 15.20 -22.67 -12.39
CA ILE A 457 16.08 -21.51 -12.43
C ILE A 457 16.66 -21.25 -11.04
N LEU A 458 15.81 -21.37 -10.01
CA LEU A 458 16.22 -21.24 -8.60
C LEU A 458 17.20 -22.35 -8.19
N LYS A 459 16.91 -23.62 -8.53
CA LYS A 459 17.82 -24.75 -8.25
C LYS A 459 19.20 -24.58 -8.91
N MET A 460 19.25 -24.07 -10.14
CA MET A 460 20.52 -23.74 -10.81
C MET A 460 21.28 -22.62 -10.11
N GLN A 461 20.59 -21.55 -9.69
CA GLN A 461 21.23 -20.45 -8.97
C GLN A 461 21.79 -20.93 -7.63
N GLU A 462 21.01 -21.66 -6.83
CA GLU A 462 21.45 -22.21 -5.54
C GLU A 462 22.66 -23.14 -5.66
N ALA A 463 22.68 -24.01 -6.67
CA ALA A 463 23.83 -24.87 -6.96
C ALA A 463 25.09 -24.06 -7.28
N THR A 464 24.94 -22.95 -8.00
CA THR A 464 26.05 -22.05 -8.38
C THR A 464 26.58 -21.28 -7.16
N THR A 465 25.68 -20.77 -6.30
CA THR A 465 26.05 -20.07 -5.06
C THR A 465 26.71 -21.03 -4.07
N SER A 466 26.18 -22.24 -3.90
CA SER A 466 26.72 -23.28 -3.01
C SER A 466 28.11 -23.74 -3.45
N ALA A 467 28.34 -23.90 -4.76
CA ALA A 467 29.66 -24.26 -5.28
C ALA A 467 30.69 -23.12 -5.13
N LYS A 468 30.26 -21.87 -5.30
CA LYS A 468 31.11 -20.67 -5.10
C LYS A 468 31.51 -20.50 -3.63
N VAL A 469 30.61 -20.80 -2.69
CA VAL A 469 30.89 -20.79 -1.24
C VAL A 469 31.83 -21.94 -0.84
N ARG A 470 31.82 -23.07 -1.56
CA ARG A 470 32.68 -24.23 -1.28
C ARG A 470 34.00 -24.24 -2.07
N GLY A 471 34.34 -23.16 -2.78
CA GLY A 471 35.61 -23.04 -3.53
C GLY A 471 35.79 -24.07 -4.65
N ARG A 472 34.74 -24.79 -5.07
CA ARG A 472 34.83 -25.78 -6.14
C ARG A 472 34.47 -25.14 -7.48
N PRO A 473 35.32 -25.30 -8.52
CA PRO A 473 34.99 -24.81 -9.86
C PRO A 473 33.78 -25.58 -10.42
N VAL A 474 32.71 -24.85 -10.76
CA VAL A 474 31.53 -25.41 -11.44
C VAL A 474 31.88 -25.63 -12.90
N LYS A 475 31.92 -26.89 -13.34
CA LYS A 475 31.94 -27.21 -14.78
C LYS A 475 30.56 -26.90 -15.36
N VAL A 476 30.42 -25.73 -15.99
CA VAL A 476 29.21 -25.37 -16.74
C VAL A 476 29.15 -26.25 -17.99
N PRO A 477 28.07 -27.02 -18.21
CA PRO A 477 27.93 -27.79 -19.44
C PRO A 477 27.86 -26.84 -20.64
N LYS A 478 28.75 -27.04 -21.61
CA LYS A 478 28.70 -26.31 -22.88
C LYS A 478 27.40 -26.67 -23.59
N ARG A 479 26.58 -25.66 -23.90
CA ARG A 479 25.41 -25.81 -24.78
C ARG A 479 25.94 -26.14 -26.18
N SER A 480 25.52 -27.29 -26.70
CA SER A 480 25.56 -27.65 -28.11
C SER A 480 24.46 -26.93 -28.88
#